data_AF-A0AA38MP89-F1
#
_entry.id   AF-A0AA38MP89-F1
#
_cell.length_a   1.000
_cell.length_b   1.000
_cell.length_c   1.000
_cell.angle_alpha   90.00
_cell.angle_beta   90.00
_cell.angle_gamma   90.00
#
_symmetry.space_group_name_H-M   'P 1'
#
loop_
_entity.id
_entity.type
_entity.pdbx_description
1 polymer ?
#
loop_
_entity_poly.entity_id
_entity_poly.type
_entity_poly.pdbx_seq_one_letter_code
_entity_poly.pdbx_strand_id
1 'polypeptide(L)'
;MEIRERTDAKEVEEFLKKEIEVEVKVLETIIIGKEESKKILVKTLWEEKQEVVKNKNKLRGKRIYIDNDWTVQEQKIQKGIREIAKEERNVMLTL
;
A
#
# COMPACT_ATOMS: atom_id res chain seq x y z
N MET A 1 -5.90 -19.76 -12.94
CA MET A 1 -4.46 -19.60 -13.24
C MET A 1 -3.97 -18.40 -12.46
N GLU A 2 -3.01 -18.58 -11.56
CA GLU A 2 -2.39 -17.46 -10.85
C GLU A 2 -1.28 -16.92 -11.76
N ILE A 3 -1.48 -15.71 -12.29
CA ILE A 3 -0.53 -15.13 -13.23
C ILE A 3 0.58 -14.47 -12.40
N ARG A 4 1.83 -14.84 -12.67
CA ARG A 4 3.02 -14.18 -12.12
C ARG A 4 3.81 -13.62 -13.28
N GLU A 5 3.52 -12.37 -13.63
CA GLU A 5 4.21 -11.63 -14.67
C GLU A 5 5.14 -10.59 -14.04
N ARG A 6 6.30 -10.35 -14.65
CA ARG A 6 7.15 -9.22 -14.29
C ARG A 6 6.64 -7.98 -15.01
N THR A 7 6.62 -6.85 -14.31
CA THR A 7 6.34 -5.53 -14.90
C THR A 7 7.61 -4.68 -14.89
N ASP A 8 7.64 -3.55 -15.58
CA ASP A 8 8.82 -2.70 -15.59
C ASP A 8 8.91 -1.92 -14.27
N ALA A 9 10.05 -2.03 -13.59
CA ALA A 9 10.34 -1.27 -12.38
C ALA A 9 10.26 0.24 -12.66
N LYS A 10 10.69 0.70 -13.84
CA LYS A 10 10.69 2.12 -14.21
C LYS A 10 9.29 2.70 -14.32
N GLU A 11 8.33 1.95 -14.84
CA GLU A 11 6.94 2.41 -14.92
C GLU A 11 6.36 2.65 -13.52
N VAL A 12 6.71 1.78 -12.55
CA VAL A 12 6.29 1.94 -11.15
C VAL A 12 6.98 3.16 -10.52
N GLU A 13 8.28 3.34 -10.75
CA GLU A 13 9.02 4.52 -10.26
C GLU A 13 8.45 5.83 -10.80
N GLU A 14 8.18 5.90 -12.10
CA GLU A 14 7.56 7.05 -12.75
C GLU A 14 6.15 7.32 -12.23
N PHE A 15 5.35 6.27 -12.04
CA PHE A 15 4.03 6.38 -11.43
C PHE A 15 4.12 6.98 -10.03
N LEU A 16 4.99 6.44 -9.17
CA LEU A 16 5.15 6.93 -7.80
C LEU A 16 5.63 8.38 -7.79
N LYS A 17 6.60 8.72 -8.63
CA LYS A 17 7.09 10.11 -8.76
C LYS A 17 5.99 11.06 -9.24
N LYS A 18 5.18 10.68 -10.22
CA LYS A 18 4.16 11.55 -10.81
C LYS A 18 2.92 11.71 -9.93
N GLU A 19 2.48 10.62 -9.29
CA GLU A 19 1.16 10.54 -8.67
C GLU A 19 1.19 10.78 -7.16
N ILE A 20 2.30 10.43 -6.50
CA ILE A 20 2.49 10.64 -5.07
C ILE A 20 3.69 11.53 -4.73
N GLU A 21 4.48 11.96 -5.72
CA GLU A 21 5.67 12.81 -5.58
C GLU A 21 6.71 12.19 -4.63
N VAL A 22 6.90 10.87 -4.72
CA VAL A 22 7.92 10.13 -3.97
C VAL A 22 8.87 9.48 -4.97
N GLU A 23 10.16 9.77 -4.85
CA GLU A 23 11.20 9.05 -5.59
C GLU A 23 11.55 7.78 -4.83
N VAL A 24 11.48 6.65 -5.51
CA VAL A 24 11.66 5.33 -4.91
C VAL A 24 12.58 4.53 -5.80
N LYS A 25 13.54 3.81 -5.22
CA LYS A 25 14.28 2.77 -5.91
C LYS A 25 13.52 1.45 -5.84
N VAL A 26 13.02 1.00 -6.97
CA VAL A 26 12.29 -0.27 -7.08
C VAL A 26 13.29 -1.40 -7.34
N LEU A 27 13.32 -2.36 -6.41
CA LEU A 27 14.21 -3.53 -6.50
C LEU A 27 13.60 -4.65 -7.32
N GLU A 28 12.28 -4.85 -7.19
CA GLU A 28 11.55 -5.91 -7.88
C GLU A 28 10.06 -5.58 -7.96
N THR A 29 9.43 -5.96 -9.07
CA THR A 29 7.99 -5.83 -9.28
C THR A 29 7.40 -7.13 -9.82
N ILE A 30 6.25 -7.52 -9.27
CA ILE A 30 5.55 -8.74 -9.68
C ILE A 30 4.06 -8.43 -9.75
N ILE A 31 3.44 -8.77 -10.88
CA ILE A 31 1.98 -8.78 -10.99
C ILE A 31 1.48 -10.10 -10.41
N ILE A 32 0.54 -10.00 -9.46
CA ILE A 32 -0.13 -11.14 -8.84
C ILE A 32 -1.65 -11.01 -8.96
N GLY A 33 -2.36 -12.12 -8.82
CA GLY A 33 -3.81 -12.16 -8.78
C GLY A 33 -4.46 -12.76 -10.02
N LYS A 34 -5.80 -12.66 -10.08
CA LYS A 34 -6.61 -13.10 -11.22
C LYS A 34 -6.94 -11.90 -12.11
N GLU A 35 -7.47 -12.15 -13.30
CA GLU A 35 -7.77 -11.13 -14.33
C GLU A 35 -8.54 -9.92 -13.79
N GLU A 36 -9.53 -10.13 -12.93
CA GLU A 36 -10.36 -9.08 -12.32
C GLU A 36 -9.74 -8.42 -11.06
N SER A 37 -8.63 -8.95 -10.55
CA SER A 37 -8.02 -8.56 -9.26
C SER A 37 -6.50 -8.48 -9.31
N LYS A 38 -5.94 -8.12 -10.48
CA LYS A 38 -4.49 -7.94 -10.64
C LYS A 38 -3.99 -6.87 -9.67
N LYS A 39 -2.89 -7.18 -8.98
CA LYS A 39 -2.17 -6.28 -8.08
C LYS A 39 -0.69 -6.30 -8.46
N ILE A 40 0.01 -5.21 -8.16
CA ILE A 40 1.45 -5.12 -8.32
C ILE A 40 2.06 -5.19 -6.92
N LEU A 41 2.88 -6.21 -6.67
CA LEU A 41 3.78 -6.26 -5.54
C LEU A 41 5.06 -5.51 -5.91
N VAL A 42 5.48 -4.60 -5.03
CA VAL A 42 6.67 -3.77 -5.21
C VAL A 42 7.59 -4.01 -4.04
N LYS A 43 8.83 -4.41 -4.33
CA LYS A 43 9.91 -4.53 -3.36
C LYS A 43 10.81 -3.30 -3.46
N THR A 44 11.05 -2.66 -2.34
CA THR A 44 11.83 -1.41 -2.23
C THR A 44 12.47 -1.33 -0.84
N LEU A 45 13.23 -0.28 -0.56
CA LEU A 45 13.83 -0.03 0.75
C LEU A 45 12.76 0.36 1.78
N TRP A 46 13.06 0.12 3.05
CA TRP A 46 12.10 0.34 4.13
C TRP A 46 11.72 1.81 4.26
N GLU A 47 12.70 2.70 4.19
CA GLU A 47 12.55 4.15 4.32
C GLU A 47 11.65 4.69 3.20
N GLU A 48 11.91 4.28 1.96
CA GLU A 48 11.13 4.66 0.79
C GLU A 48 9.69 4.14 0.87
N LYS A 49 9.51 2.89 1.34
CA LYS A 49 8.18 2.32 1.60
C LYS A 49 7.38 3.17 2.60
N GLN A 50 8.02 3.67 3.66
CA GLN A 50 7.36 4.55 4.63
C GLN A 50 6.89 5.85 3.97
N GLU A 51 7.72 6.46 3.12
CA GLU A 51 7.35 7.68 2.39
C GLU A 51 6.18 7.46 1.44
N VAL A 52 6.16 6.34 0.70
CA VAL A 52 5.03 5.95 -0.15
C VAL A 52 3.75 5.82 0.66
N VAL A 53 3.80 5.08 1.78
CA VAL A 53 2.61 4.85 2.62
C VAL A 53 2.10 6.15 3.24
N LYS A 54 3.00 7.08 3.60
CA LYS A 54 2.64 8.40 4.13
C LYS A 54 1.95 9.28 3.09
N ASN A 55 2.40 9.23 1.83
CA ASN A 55 1.90 10.07 0.74
C ASN A 55 0.79 9.42 -0.12
N LYS A 56 0.41 8.17 0.16
CA LYS A 56 -0.61 7.45 -0.61
C LYS A 56 -1.99 8.13 -0.62
N ASN A 57 -2.24 9.02 0.35
CA ASN A 57 -3.46 9.84 0.39
C ASN A 57 -3.62 10.76 -0.82
N LYS A 58 -2.54 11.09 -1.54
CA LYS A 58 -2.60 11.82 -2.82
C LYS A 58 -3.35 11.05 -3.93
N LEU A 59 -3.48 9.74 -3.77
CA LEU A 59 -4.30 8.88 -4.65
C LEU A 59 -5.79 8.90 -4.29
N ARG A 60 -6.21 9.63 -3.24
CA ARG A 60 -7.62 9.68 -2.82
C ARG A 60 -8.51 10.21 -3.95
N GLY A 61 -9.56 9.45 -4.27
CA GLY A 61 -10.46 9.75 -5.39
C GLY A 61 -10.10 9.02 -6.69
N LYS A 62 -8.92 8.38 -6.76
CA LYS A 62 -8.55 7.48 -7.86
C LYS A 62 -8.90 6.04 -7.51
N ARG A 63 -9.06 5.19 -8.53
CA ARG A 63 -9.31 3.73 -8.37
C ARG A 63 -8.00 2.93 -8.21
N ILE A 64 -7.01 3.50 -7.53
CA ILE A 64 -5.70 2.89 -7.27
C ILE A 64 -5.45 2.92 -5.77
N TYR A 65 -5.02 1.80 -5.22
CA TYR A 65 -4.79 1.63 -3.79
C TYR A 65 -3.40 1.06 -3.56
N ILE A 66 -2.69 1.63 -2.59
CA ILE A 66 -1.38 1.15 -2.14
C ILE A 66 -1.52 0.74 -0.68
N ASP A 67 -1.15 -0.49 -0.37
CA ASP A 67 -1.17 -1.01 0.99
C ASP A 67 0.10 -1.81 1.27
N ASN A 68 0.42 -1.91 2.55
CA ASN A 68 1.52 -2.75 2.99
C ASN A 68 1.16 -4.22 2.76
N ASP A 69 2.11 -4.96 2.21
CA ASP A 69 2.04 -6.42 2.21
C ASP A 69 2.26 -6.91 3.66
N TRP A 70 1.16 -7.26 4.30
CA TRP A 70 1.10 -7.75 5.68
C TRP A 70 0.72 -9.21 5.71
N THR A 71 1.38 -9.96 6.58
CA THR A 71 0.95 -11.31 6.96
C THR A 71 -0.43 -11.28 7.63
N VAL A 72 -1.11 -12.41 7.67
CA VAL A 72 -2.42 -12.56 8.34
C VAL A 72 -2.35 -12.17 9.82
N GLN A 73 -1.22 -12.44 10.50
CA GLN A 73 -1.02 -12.07 11.89
C GLN A 73 -0.91 -10.55 12.05
N GLU A 74 -0.11 -9.88 11.23
CA GLU A 74 0.02 -8.42 11.25
C GLU A 74 -1.30 -7.72 10.92
N GLN A 75 -2.07 -8.25 9.97
CA GLN A 75 -3.41 -7.72 9.66
C GLN A 75 -4.35 -7.78 10.87
N LYS A 76 -4.31 -8.85 11.66
CA LYS A 76 -5.10 -8.97 12.90
C LYS A 76 -4.66 -7.95 13.94
N ILE A 77 -3.35 -7.77 14.13
CA ILE A 77 -2.80 -6.77 15.06
C ILE A 77 -3.26 -5.36 14.64
N GLN A 78 -3.13 -5.01 13.36
CA GLN A 78 -3.54 -3.72 12.82
C GLN A 78 -5.06 -3.49 12.89
N LYS A 79 -5.86 -4.56 12.83
CA LYS A 79 -7.31 -4.47 13.08
C LYS A 79 -7.60 -4.15 14.55
N GLY A 80 -6.96 -4.85 15.49
CA GLY A 80 -7.14 -4.60 16.92
C GLY A 80 -6.76 -3.17 17.33
N ILE A 81 -5.63 -2.65 16.81
CA ILE A 81 -5.22 -1.25 17.04
C ILE A 81 -6.30 -0.26 16.56
N ARG A 82 -6.89 -0.52 15.38
CA ARG A 82 -7.95 0.34 14.83
C ARG A 82 -9.24 0.29 15.64
N GLU A 83 -9.59 -0.88 16.19
CA GLU A 83 -10.76 -1.03 17.05
C GLU A 83 -10.59 -0.23 18.35
N ILE A 84 -9.44 -0.37 19.02
CA ILE A 84 -9.11 0.41 20.23
C ILE A 84 -9.14 1.91 19.94
N ALA A 85 -8.48 2.37 18.88
CA ALA A 85 -8.47 3.79 18.51
C ALA A 85 -9.89 4.35 18.22
N LYS A 86 -10.78 3.52 17.67
CA LYS A 86 -12.18 3.90 17.43
C LYS A 86 -12.96 4.00 18.74
N GLU A 87 -12.77 3.06 19.65
CA GLU A 87 -13.40 3.05 20.98
C GLU A 87 -12.97 4.28 21.78
N GLU A 88 -11.67 4.56 21.87
CA GLU A 88 -11.15 5.75 22.56
C GLU A 88 -11.70 7.05 21.98
N ARG A 89 -11.75 7.16 20.64
CA ARG A 89 -12.33 8.33 19.97
C ARG A 89 -13.81 8.51 20.29
N ASN A 90 -14.58 7.42 20.34
CA ASN A 90 -16.00 7.49 20.68
C ASN A 90 -16.19 7.94 22.14
N VAL A 91 -15.40 7.40 23.07
CA VAL A 91 -15.43 7.81 24.49
C VAL A 91 -15.12 9.30 24.63
N MET A 92 -14.10 9.80 23.92
CA MET A 92 -13.71 11.21 23.94
C MET A 92 -14.77 12.15 23.33
N LEU A 93 -15.63 11.66 22.43
CA LEU A 93 -16.71 12.44 21.80
C LEU A 93 -18.03 12.44 22.59
N THR A 94 -18.16 11.56 23.58
CA THR A 94 -19.34 11.50 24.48
C THR A 94 -19.11 12.14 25.86
N LEU A 95 -17.91 12.67 26.10
CA LEU A 95 -17.56 13.52 27.26
C LEU A 95 -17.62 15.00 26.87
#